data_AF-A0A7V7C330-F1
#
_entry.id   AF-A0A7V7C330-F1
#
_cell.length_a   1.000
_cell.length_b   1.000
_cell.length_c   1.000
_cell.angle_alpha   90.00
_cell.angle_beta   90.00
_cell.angle_gamma   90.00
#
_symmetry.space_group_name_H-M   'P 1'
#
loop_
_entity.id
_entity.type
_entity.pdbx_description
1 polymer ?
#
loop_
_entity_poly.entity_id
_entity_poly.type
_entity_poly.pdbx_seq_one_letter_code
_entity_poly.pdbx_strand_id
1 'polypeptide(L)'
;MGLFKTFSFDAVILIVFAFFLFMGIYFGIRRQFGLVLRLALPPVILYFLFDEFLKLHEKTKGFLKIRADGYLASALFVYIVAYLLMFFAIGLIYGIFKPPVKTRIMKEPGLFSRLAGGAAGLISAYFTSLLLVFFLKPVLGFNFSTPLTKVLVATDNSVFTLSKLNRHQYVNVDEYLEYDEALGLFTGKSALDFYRKTEAAISSLPELEQEIGTILPLLSQASRNLAGSGTLEELARKEGGKRVYQSILELEKNNENYPLIKEKLQQLHENRAYLLIRELLPGPLDFPSLMAVVSENLASILSEFPGVEEKKAFESGHAAGLYFQENGARFRELLPQAGTELEEHVEAFAGLLAGDPSEYMEAFLEGHSADFPELAKVFRKYLKHKDELANLPKNLSLAAKLALVERGKNWFEDPLWEKHSLLRYHFFEALTSPDNRGHELYSEYFFRNYLATEDYYGFGAEEFRACLDELQELVEDGLLPEAVARIYVRNLLLEDSFLRESVAENLSDILALEHAYLSAELKAELAKRG
;
A
#
# COMPACT_ATOMS: atom_id res chain seq x y z
N MET A 1 -1.51 8.75 -23.49
CA MET A 1 -0.46 8.45 -22.49
C MET A 1 0.93 8.14 -23.07
N GLY A 2 1.09 7.64 -24.30
CA GLY A 2 2.41 7.27 -24.85
C GLY A 2 3.40 8.41 -25.15
N LEU A 3 2.92 9.64 -25.40
CA LEU A 3 3.76 10.80 -25.77
C LEU A 3 4.62 11.36 -24.62
N PHE A 4 4.28 11.07 -23.35
CA PHE A 4 5.02 11.57 -22.17
C PHE A 4 6.10 10.61 -21.67
N LYS A 5 6.08 9.33 -22.07
CA LYS A 5 7.13 8.35 -21.72
C LYS A 5 8.45 8.62 -22.44
N THR A 6 8.42 9.31 -23.58
CA THR A 6 9.60 9.67 -24.40
C THR A 6 10.05 11.12 -24.23
N PHE A 7 9.33 11.94 -23.46
CA PHE A 7 9.66 13.35 -23.28
C PHE A 7 10.74 13.54 -22.22
N SER A 8 11.94 13.92 -22.66
CA SER A 8 13.07 14.24 -21.77
C SER A 8 12.81 15.56 -21.05
N PHE A 9 12.54 15.48 -19.74
CA PHE A 9 12.29 16.66 -18.91
C PHE A 9 13.51 17.59 -18.78
N ASP A 10 14.71 17.09 -19.12
CA ASP A 10 15.95 17.85 -19.22
C ASP A 10 15.84 19.04 -20.19
N ALA A 11 15.07 18.90 -21.29
CA ALA A 11 14.86 20.01 -22.23
C ALA A 11 14.08 21.17 -21.61
N VAL A 12 13.08 20.87 -20.77
CA VAL A 12 12.31 21.89 -20.03
C VAL A 12 13.20 22.57 -19.02
N ILE A 13 14.01 21.79 -18.27
CA ILE A 13 14.99 22.32 -17.31
C ILE A 13 15.95 23.30 -18.02
N LEU A 14 16.51 22.92 -19.18
CA LEU A 14 17.43 23.79 -19.93
C LEU A 14 16.77 25.08 -20.42
N ILE A 15 15.52 25.03 -20.88
CA ILE A 15 14.76 26.22 -21.29
C ILE A 15 14.54 27.17 -20.09
N VAL A 16 14.18 26.62 -18.93
CA VAL A 16 14.03 27.38 -17.69
C VAL A 16 15.36 28.03 -17.31
N PHE A 17 16.47 27.28 -17.35
CA PHE A 17 17.80 27.82 -17.06
C PHE A 17 18.21 28.95 -18.01
N ALA A 18 18.03 28.78 -19.32
CA ALA A 18 18.33 29.81 -20.30
C ALA A 18 17.48 31.07 -20.06
N PHE A 19 16.16 30.90 -19.89
CA PHE A 19 15.23 32.02 -19.66
C PHE A 19 15.64 32.85 -18.43
N PHE A 20 15.87 32.20 -17.29
CA PHE A 20 16.20 32.90 -16.06
C PHE A 20 17.61 33.50 -16.07
N LEU A 21 18.57 32.89 -16.76
CA LEU A 21 19.90 33.46 -17.00
C LEU A 21 19.78 34.77 -17.80
N PHE A 22 19.07 34.75 -18.93
CA PHE A 22 18.85 35.95 -19.76
C PHE A 22 18.11 37.04 -18.99
N MET A 23 17.04 36.67 -18.27
CA MET A 23 16.30 37.60 -17.41
C MET A 23 17.20 38.20 -16.33
N GLY A 24 18.14 37.41 -15.79
CA GLY A 24 19.09 37.87 -14.77
C GLY A 24 20.12 38.87 -15.28
N ILE A 25 20.67 38.61 -16.47
CA ILE A 25 21.60 39.51 -17.14
C ILE A 25 20.89 40.81 -17.57
N TYR A 26 19.63 40.72 -18.00
CA TYR A 26 18.84 41.84 -18.48
C TYR A 26 18.38 42.75 -17.33
N PHE A 27 17.84 42.18 -16.25
CA PHE A 27 17.26 42.96 -15.14
C PHE A 27 18.23 43.27 -13.99
N GLY A 28 19.37 42.58 -13.93
CA GLY A 28 20.40 42.75 -12.90
C GLY A 28 20.01 42.20 -11.52
N ILE A 29 21.00 42.13 -10.62
CA ILE A 29 20.89 41.44 -9.32
C ILE A 29 19.70 41.89 -8.49
N ARG A 30 19.37 43.18 -8.45
CA ARG A 30 18.31 43.67 -7.55
C ARG A 30 16.93 43.15 -7.94
N ARG A 31 16.61 43.04 -9.23
CA ARG A 31 15.31 42.49 -9.64
C ARG A 31 15.30 40.97 -9.46
N GLN A 32 16.40 40.28 -9.78
CA GLN A 32 16.45 38.84 -9.59
C GLN A 32 16.51 38.38 -8.16
N PHE A 33 17.16 39.13 -7.28
CA PHE A 33 17.19 38.79 -5.86
C PHE A 33 15.78 38.74 -5.26
N GLY A 34 14.88 39.63 -5.70
CA GLY A 34 13.48 39.58 -5.31
C GLY A 34 12.74 38.33 -5.81
N LEU A 35 13.11 37.80 -6.98
CA LEU A 35 12.53 36.58 -7.53
C LEU A 35 13.10 35.33 -6.85
N VAL A 36 14.42 35.30 -6.63
CA VAL A 36 15.10 34.28 -5.82
C VAL A 36 14.45 34.19 -4.45
N LEU A 37 14.27 35.31 -3.74
CA LEU A 37 13.63 35.30 -2.43
C LEU A 37 12.20 34.74 -2.49
N ARG A 38 11.41 35.14 -3.48
CA ARG A 38 10.03 34.64 -3.63
C ARG A 38 9.98 33.15 -3.94
N LEU A 39 10.96 32.60 -4.64
CA LEU A 39 10.98 31.18 -5.04
C LEU A 39 11.65 30.27 -3.99
N ALA A 40 12.77 30.72 -3.41
CA ALA A 40 13.62 29.92 -2.54
C ALA A 40 13.20 29.99 -1.07
N LEU A 41 12.65 31.12 -0.62
CA LEU A 41 12.33 31.32 0.79
C LEU A 41 11.04 30.59 1.23
N PRO A 42 9.94 30.51 0.44
CA PRO A 42 8.76 29.78 0.88
C PRO A 42 9.01 28.29 1.22
N PRO A 43 9.74 27.49 0.41
CA PRO A 43 10.02 26.10 0.77
C PRO A 43 10.78 25.98 2.10
N VAL A 44 11.73 26.88 2.36
CA VAL A 44 12.47 26.95 3.63
C VAL A 44 11.56 27.31 4.79
N ILE A 45 10.65 28.28 4.63
CA ILE A 45 9.70 28.63 5.69
C ILE A 45 8.71 27.48 5.92
N LEU A 46 8.18 26.88 4.85
CA LEU A 46 7.28 25.71 4.95
C LEU A 46 7.97 24.54 5.63
N TYR A 47 9.28 24.36 5.46
CA TYR A 47 10.03 23.31 6.14
C TYR A 47 9.82 23.33 7.67
N PHE A 48 9.64 24.52 8.25
CA PHE A 48 9.42 24.71 9.69
C PHE A 48 7.95 24.96 10.06
N LEU A 49 7.18 25.65 9.21
CA LEU A 49 5.82 26.10 9.56
C LEU A 49 4.68 25.28 8.94
N PHE A 50 4.96 24.33 8.07
CA PHE A 50 3.90 23.62 7.35
C PHE A 50 2.94 22.85 8.27
N ASP A 51 3.45 22.30 9.38
CA ASP A 51 2.62 21.63 10.40
C ASP A 51 1.56 22.58 10.99
N GLU A 52 1.92 23.85 11.22
CA GLU A 52 0.98 24.86 11.71
C GLU A 52 -0.06 25.26 10.65
N PHE A 53 0.30 25.26 9.36
CA PHE A 53 -0.66 25.45 8.27
C PHE A 53 -1.67 24.30 8.20
N LEU A 54 -1.23 23.06 8.42
CA LEU A 54 -2.13 21.90 8.47
C LEU A 54 -3.06 21.95 9.69
N LYS A 55 -2.53 22.22 10.89
CA LYS A 55 -3.36 22.42 12.09
C LYS A 55 -4.42 23.50 11.91
N LEU A 56 -4.07 24.59 11.22
CA LEU A 56 -5.02 25.66 10.91
C LEU A 56 -6.12 25.18 9.94
N HIS A 57 -5.75 24.39 8.93
CA HIS A 57 -6.70 23.80 7.99
C HIS A 57 -7.67 22.83 8.69
N GLU A 58 -7.17 21.96 9.58
CA GLU A 58 -7.98 21.06 10.41
C GLU A 58 -8.98 21.85 11.29
N LYS A 59 -8.49 22.85 12.04
CA LYS A 59 -9.32 23.66 12.96
C LYS A 59 -10.40 24.46 12.27
N THR A 60 -10.13 24.95 11.07
CA THR A 60 -11.10 25.73 10.30
C THR A 60 -12.21 24.88 9.68
N LYS A 61 -12.16 23.53 9.84
CA LYS A 61 -12.96 22.58 9.04
C LYS A 61 -12.95 22.99 7.56
N GLY A 62 -11.81 23.50 7.09
CA GLY A 62 -11.79 24.68 6.22
C GLY A 62 -12.03 24.39 4.74
N PHE A 63 -13.05 25.04 4.17
CA PHE A 63 -13.32 25.34 2.74
C PHE A 63 -13.41 24.18 1.72
N LEU A 64 -12.73 23.06 1.95
CA LEU A 64 -12.72 21.86 1.11
C LEU A 64 -12.94 20.67 2.04
N LYS A 65 -14.00 19.90 1.82
CA LYS A 65 -14.23 18.65 2.54
C LYS A 65 -13.08 17.69 2.20
N ILE A 66 -12.24 17.38 3.18
CA ILE A 66 -11.26 16.30 3.08
C ILE A 66 -12.05 15.01 2.95
N ARG A 67 -11.87 14.29 1.84
CA ARG A 67 -12.37 12.92 1.75
C ARG A 67 -11.44 12.03 2.58
N ALA A 68 -12.01 11.02 3.22
CA ALA A 68 -11.26 10.15 4.13
C ALA A 68 -10.13 9.37 3.43
N ASP A 69 -10.22 9.17 2.11
CA ASP A 69 -9.23 8.54 1.22
C ASP A 69 -8.22 9.54 0.60
N GLY A 70 -8.25 10.82 1.00
CA GLY A 70 -7.53 11.90 0.31
C GLY A 70 -6.66 12.78 1.21
N TYR A 71 -6.17 12.29 2.35
CA TYR A 71 -5.42 13.10 3.31
C TYR A 71 -4.10 13.64 2.73
N LEU A 72 -3.23 12.84 2.10
CA LEU A 72 -1.99 13.35 1.45
C LEU A 72 -2.31 14.33 0.33
N ALA A 73 -3.35 14.08 -0.46
CA ALA A 73 -3.78 15.01 -1.50
C ALA A 73 -4.21 16.36 -0.89
N SER A 74 -4.90 16.33 0.25
CA SER A 74 -5.25 17.53 1.00
C SER A 74 -4.02 18.24 1.57
N ALA A 75 -3.05 17.50 2.12
CA ALA A 75 -1.79 18.08 2.60
C ALA A 75 -1.01 18.74 1.45
N LEU A 76 -0.91 18.10 0.30
CA LEU A 76 -0.28 18.66 -0.90
C LEU A 76 -0.98 19.94 -1.35
N PHE A 77 -2.31 19.96 -1.33
CA PHE A 77 -3.08 21.16 -1.66
C PHE A 77 -2.81 22.30 -0.67
N VAL A 78 -2.84 22.03 0.64
CA VAL A 78 -2.49 23.03 1.66
C VAL A 78 -1.06 23.54 1.47
N TYR A 79 -0.13 22.65 1.11
CA TYR A 79 1.26 23.02 0.81
C TYR A 79 1.32 24.02 -0.36
N ILE A 80 0.60 23.76 -1.45
CA ILE A 80 0.50 24.64 -2.62
C ILE A 80 -0.05 26.00 -2.22
N VAL A 81 -1.16 26.03 -1.48
CA VAL A 81 -1.81 27.28 -1.06
C VAL A 81 -0.90 28.10 -0.15
N ALA A 82 -0.29 27.47 0.86
CA ALA A 82 0.63 28.13 1.78
C ALA A 82 1.88 28.66 1.04
N TYR A 83 2.41 27.88 0.10
CA TYR A 83 3.50 28.30 -0.79
C TYR A 83 3.12 29.57 -1.57
N LEU A 84 1.96 29.58 -2.23
CA LEU A 84 1.49 30.73 -3.01
C LEU A 84 1.29 31.97 -2.12
N LEU A 85 0.66 31.82 -0.96
CA LEU A 85 0.48 32.91 -0.01
C LEU A 85 1.81 33.54 0.39
N MET A 86 2.82 32.72 0.71
CA MET A 86 4.15 33.22 1.05
C MET A 86 4.89 33.83 -0.15
N PHE A 87 4.79 33.21 -1.32
CA PHE A 87 5.34 33.77 -2.56
C PHE A 87 4.84 35.20 -2.81
N PHE A 88 3.52 35.43 -2.67
CA PHE A 88 2.93 36.75 -2.81
C PHE A 88 3.29 37.70 -1.66
N ALA A 89 3.28 37.22 -0.41
CA ALA A 89 3.61 38.03 0.77
C ALA A 89 5.06 38.54 0.75
N ILE A 90 6.03 37.67 0.49
CA ILE A 90 7.44 38.05 0.28
C ILE A 90 7.53 39.03 -0.88
N GLY A 91 6.70 38.82 -1.91
CA GLY A 91 6.63 39.72 -3.04
C GLY A 91 6.17 41.14 -2.71
N LEU A 92 5.18 41.27 -1.82
CA LEU A 92 4.68 42.55 -1.30
C LEU A 92 5.71 43.23 -0.41
N ILE A 93 6.32 42.49 0.54
CA ILE A 93 7.37 43.02 1.43
C ILE A 93 8.55 43.55 0.62
N TYR A 94 9.06 42.74 -0.32
CA TYR A 94 10.10 43.18 -1.24
C TYR A 94 9.64 44.36 -2.10
N GLY A 95 8.33 44.49 -2.36
CA GLY A 95 7.70 45.63 -3.01
C GLY A 95 7.92 46.96 -2.28
N ILE A 96 7.74 46.96 -0.96
CA ILE A 96 7.78 48.14 -0.09
C ILE A 96 9.20 48.75 -0.04
N PHE A 97 10.24 47.92 0.00
CA PHE A 97 11.64 48.37 0.10
C PHE A 97 12.30 48.72 -1.24
N LYS A 98 11.52 48.89 -2.32
CA LYS A 98 12.04 49.21 -3.65
C LYS A 98 12.24 50.72 -3.82
N PRO A 99 13.29 51.15 -4.56
CA PRO A 99 13.45 52.55 -4.94
C PRO A 99 12.31 52.98 -5.87
N PRO A 100 12.02 54.29 -5.93
CA PRO A 100 11.04 54.85 -6.85
C PRO A 100 11.26 54.37 -8.29
N VAL A 101 10.18 54.16 -9.02
CA VAL A 101 10.18 53.67 -10.42
C VAL A 101 11.10 54.50 -11.32
N LYS A 102 11.16 55.82 -11.08
CA LYS A 102 11.99 56.80 -11.80
C LYS A 102 13.49 56.47 -11.78
N THR A 103 14.04 56.11 -10.62
CA THR A 103 15.45 55.70 -10.47
C THR A 103 15.80 54.36 -11.13
N ARG A 104 14.79 53.59 -11.54
CA ARG A 104 14.94 52.20 -11.96
C ARG A 104 14.93 52.00 -13.47
N ILE A 105 14.32 52.94 -14.20
CA ILE A 105 14.24 52.93 -15.66
C ILE A 105 15.44 53.68 -16.26
N MET A 106 15.95 54.69 -15.55
CA MET A 106 17.02 55.58 -16.06
C MET A 106 18.45 55.10 -15.79
N LYS A 107 18.67 54.05 -14.98
CA LYS A 107 20.01 53.52 -14.71
C LYS A 107 20.15 52.11 -15.28
N GLU A 108 20.97 51.98 -16.32
CA GLU A 108 21.41 50.66 -16.78
C GLU A 108 22.18 49.95 -15.66
N PRO A 109 21.90 48.66 -15.40
CA PRO A 109 22.64 47.91 -14.41
C PRO A 109 24.10 47.78 -14.86
N GLY A 110 25.04 48.16 -13.99
CA GLY A 110 26.47 48.00 -14.25
C GLY A 110 26.84 46.53 -14.50
N LEU A 111 27.97 46.29 -15.17
CA LEU A 111 28.43 44.96 -15.59
C LEU A 111 28.40 43.93 -14.43
N PHE A 112 28.89 44.32 -13.25
CA PHE A 112 28.87 43.48 -12.05
C PHE A 112 27.45 43.10 -11.61
N SER A 113 26.50 44.04 -11.68
CA SER A 113 25.09 43.79 -11.37
C SER A 113 24.45 42.84 -12.38
N ARG A 114 24.86 42.87 -13.66
CA ARG A 114 24.36 41.96 -14.70
C ARG A 114 24.90 40.55 -14.52
N LEU A 115 26.20 40.41 -14.24
CA LEU A 115 26.84 39.12 -13.94
C LEU A 115 26.25 38.48 -12.68
N ALA A 116 26.18 39.24 -11.59
CA ALA A 116 25.59 38.76 -10.34
C ALA A 116 24.06 38.52 -10.48
N GLY A 117 23.39 39.27 -11.37
CA GLY A 117 22.01 39.01 -11.77
C GLY A 117 21.83 37.71 -12.55
N GLY A 118 22.75 37.38 -13.45
CA GLY A 118 22.79 36.09 -14.15
C GLY A 118 22.95 34.93 -13.18
N ALA A 119 23.87 35.02 -12.22
CA ALA A 119 24.05 34.02 -11.16
C ALA A 119 22.79 33.85 -10.31
N ALA A 120 22.16 34.95 -9.87
CA ALA A 120 20.87 34.90 -9.17
C ALA A 120 19.74 34.32 -10.04
N GLY A 121 19.79 34.55 -11.35
CA GLY A 121 18.92 33.92 -12.34
C GLY A 121 19.04 32.40 -12.34
N LEU A 122 20.26 31.87 -12.35
CA LEU A 122 20.51 30.42 -12.28
C LEU A 122 19.95 29.80 -10.99
N ILE A 123 20.09 30.48 -9.85
CA ILE A 123 19.48 30.04 -8.59
C ILE A 123 17.95 30.00 -8.70
N SER A 124 17.35 31.02 -9.31
CA SER A 124 15.90 31.05 -9.54
C SER A 124 15.43 29.93 -10.48
N ALA A 125 16.22 29.64 -11.52
CA ALA A 125 15.97 28.55 -12.45
C ALA A 125 15.97 27.20 -11.75
N TYR A 126 16.96 26.98 -10.87
CA TYR A 126 17.07 25.78 -10.06
C TYR A 126 15.81 25.54 -9.21
N PHE A 127 15.38 26.53 -8.41
CA PHE A 127 14.17 26.40 -7.58
C PHE A 127 12.90 26.26 -8.41
N THR A 128 12.80 26.93 -9.56
CA THR A 128 11.64 26.81 -10.46
C THR A 128 11.55 25.41 -11.05
N SER A 129 12.67 24.86 -11.53
CA SER A 129 12.73 23.49 -12.05
C SER A 129 12.41 22.47 -10.97
N LEU A 130 12.88 22.69 -9.74
CA LEU A 130 12.62 21.81 -8.60
C LEU A 130 11.13 21.81 -8.21
N LEU A 131 10.46 22.98 -8.19
CA LEU A 131 9.00 23.08 -8.02
C LEU A 131 8.21 22.42 -9.16
N LEU A 132 8.67 22.59 -10.40
CA LEU A 132 8.05 21.95 -11.57
C LEU A 132 8.10 20.43 -11.47
N VAL A 133 9.26 19.86 -11.11
CA VAL A 133 9.40 18.42 -10.89
C VAL A 133 8.45 17.97 -9.77
N PHE A 134 8.45 18.67 -8.64
CA PHE A 134 7.62 18.33 -7.49
C PHE A 134 6.11 18.31 -7.83
N PHE A 135 5.59 19.31 -8.53
CA PHE A 135 4.17 19.38 -8.89
C PHE A 135 3.76 18.47 -10.05
N LEU A 136 4.67 18.22 -10.99
CA LEU A 136 4.35 17.42 -12.18
C LEU A 136 4.59 15.93 -11.97
N LYS A 137 5.46 15.53 -11.03
CA LYS A 137 5.76 14.12 -10.71
C LYS A 137 4.51 13.26 -10.43
N PRO A 138 3.50 13.73 -9.68
CA PRO A 138 2.28 12.93 -9.45
C PRO A 138 1.36 12.84 -10.67
N VAL A 139 1.48 13.77 -11.63
CA VAL A 139 0.52 13.92 -12.76
C VAL A 139 1.09 13.33 -14.05
N LEU A 140 2.41 13.33 -14.21
CA LEU A 140 3.11 12.97 -15.44
C LEU A 140 4.15 11.89 -15.14
N GLY A 141 3.95 10.70 -15.71
CA GLY A 141 4.89 9.57 -15.61
C GLY A 141 6.15 9.79 -16.46
N PHE A 142 7.04 10.67 -16.01
CA PHE A 142 8.29 11.00 -16.70
C PHE A 142 9.32 9.87 -16.65
N ASN A 143 10.24 9.88 -17.61
CA ASN A 143 11.44 9.06 -17.52
C ASN A 143 12.47 9.75 -16.59
N PHE A 144 12.47 9.37 -15.30
CA PHE A 144 13.35 9.94 -14.27
C PHE A 144 14.82 9.53 -14.37
N SER A 145 15.20 8.75 -15.40
CA SER A 145 16.57 8.27 -15.59
C SER A 145 17.51 9.27 -16.27
N THR A 146 17.01 10.40 -16.78
CA THR A 146 17.85 11.41 -17.46
C THR A 146 18.69 12.23 -16.47
N PRO A 147 19.92 12.66 -16.83
CA PRO A 147 20.91 13.16 -15.87
C PRO A 147 20.47 14.38 -15.04
N LEU A 148 19.89 15.42 -15.65
CA LEU A 148 19.48 16.63 -14.92
C LEU A 148 18.26 16.37 -14.04
N THR A 149 17.30 15.62 -14.57
CA THR A 149 16.09 15.22 -13.85
C THR A 149 16.45 14.35 -12.64
N LYS A 150 17.40 13.41 -12.77
CA LYS A 150 17.87 12.57 -11.67
C LYS A 150 18.49 13.39 -10.52
N VAL A 151 19.29 14.41 -10.84
CA VAL A 151 19.87 15.31 -9.82
C VAL A 151 18.79 16.12 -9.11
N LEU A 152 17.81 16.66 -9.86
CA LEU A 152 16.71 17.42 -9.26
C LEU A 152 15.81 16.54 -8.39
N VAL A 153 15.47 15.33 -8.82
CA VAL A 153 14.67 14.37 -8.03
C VAL A 153 15.40 13.96 -6.75
N ALA A 154 16.72 13.77 -6.80
CA ALA A 154 17.50 13.47 -5.59
C ALA A 154 17.48 14.64 -4.59
N THR A 155 17.43 15.89 -5.07
CA THR A 155 17.46 17.09 -4.21
C THR A 155 16.07 17.54 -3.73
N ASP A 156 15.02 17.27 -4.52
CA ASP A 156 13.60 17.45 -4.18
C ASP A 156 13.26 16.82 -2.82
N ASN A 157 13.79 15.62 -2.59
CA ASN A 157 13.69 14.87 -1.34
C ASN A 157 14.43 15.49 -0.13
N SER A 158 15.05 16.67 -0.26
CA SER A 158 15.77 17.31 0.85
C SER A 158 15.23 18.69 1.23
N VAL A 159 14.53 19.36 0.31
CA VAL A 159 14.19 20.79 0.43
C VAL A 159 12.72 21.01 0.82
N PHE A 160 11.82 20.12 0.42
CA PHE A 160 10.38 20.26 0.73
C PHE A 160 9.99 19.60 2.04
N THR A 161 9.03 20.15 2.78
CA THR A 161 8.56 19.52 4.04
C THR A 161 7.90 18.16 3.81
N LEU A 162 7.26 17.95 2.67
CA LEU A 162 6.78 16.63 2.21
C LEU A 162 7.92 15.62 2.03
N SER A 163 9.18 16.05 1.98
CA SER A 163 10.32 15.13 2.07
C SER A 163 10.67 14.69 3.49
N LYS A 164 10.26 15.44 4.54
CA LYS A 164 10.33 14.94 5.92
C LYS A 164 9.41 13.74 6.09
N LEU A 165 8.23 13.79 5.47
CA LEU A 165 7.32 12.66 5.40
C LEU A 165 8.03 11.45 4.78
N ASN A 166 8.74 11.62 3.65
CA ASN A 166 9.59 10.55 3.10
C ASN A 166 10.65 10.04 4.11
N ARG A 167 11.31 10.91 4.89
CA ARG A 167 12.28 10.52 5.92
C ARG A 167 11.68 9.67 7.06
N HIS A 168 10.38 9.80 7.30
CA HIS A 168 9.67 9.05 8.34
C HIS A 168 8.94 7.81 7.77
N GLN A 169 8.49 7.86 6.51
CA GLN A 169 7.80 6.78 5.82
C GLN A 169 8.74 5.70 5.25
N TYR A 170 9.78 6.11 4.53
CA TYR A 170 10.65 5.19 3.79
C TYR A 170 11.55 4.34 4.68
N VAL A 171 11.76 4.73 5.94
CA VAL A 171 12.65 3.98 6.83
C VAL A 171 11.96 2.74 7.39
N ASN A 172 10.63 2.72 7.49
CA ASN A 172 9.92 1.69 8.25
C ASN A 172 9.06 0.76 7.37
N VAL A 173 8.46 1.26 6.29
CA VAL A 173 7.56 0.45 5.45
C VAL A 173 8.31 -0.54 4.55
N ASP A 174 9.42 -0.10 3.91
CA ASP A 174 10.21 -0.99 3.05
C ASP A 174 10.88 -2.10 3.88
N GLU A 175 11.41 -1.76 5.07
CA GLU A 175 11.98 -2.76 5.99
C GLU A 175 10.93 -3.73 6.51
N TYR A 176 9.72 -3.27 6.85
CA TYR A 176 8.62 -4.14 7.23
C TYR A 176 8.29 -5.16 6.14
N LEU A 177 8.11 -4.71 4.89
CA LEU A 177 7.78 -5.59 3.77
C LEU A 177 8.89 -6.62 3.50
N GLU A 178 10.15 -6.20 3.55
CA GLU A 178 11.30 -7.12 3.42
C GLU A 178 11.34 -8.17 4.55
N TYR A 179 11.07 -7.76 5.80
CA TYR A 179 11.09 -8.66 6.94
C TYR A 179 9.89 -9.61 6.96
N ASP A 180 8.70 -9.11 6.62
CA ASP A 180 7.48 -9.92 6.55
C ASP A 180 7.60 -10.98 5.45
N GLU A 181 8.10 -10.62 4.27
CA GLU A 181 8.37 -11.58 3.19
C GLU A 181 9.39 -12.64 3.62
N ALA A 182 10.53 -12.23 4.19
CA ALA A 182 11.56 -13.17 4.65
C ALA A 182 11.05 -14.12 5.74
N LEU A 183 10.25 -13.61 6.69
CA LEU A 183 9.66 -14.42 7.76
C LEU A 183 8.53 -15.33 7.22
N GLY A 184 7.73 -14.87 6.28
CA GLY A 184 6.69 -15.65 5.61
C GLY A 184 7.25 -16.84 4.83
N LEU A 185 8.36 -16.64 4.12
CA LEU A 185 9.10 -17.70 3.43
C LEU A 185 9.76 -18.69 4.40
N PHE A 186 10.38 -18.16 5.46
CA PHE A 186 11.05 -18.96 6.49
C PHE A 186 10.09 -19.88 7.25
N THR A 187 8.99 -19.30 7.73
CA THR A 187 7.96 -20.03 8.50
C THR A 187 7.14 -20.94 7.61
N GLY A 188 7.15 -20.76 6.29
CA GLY A 188 6.26 -21.46 5.37
C GLY A 188 4.84 -20.86 5.31
N LYS A 189 4.56 -19.80 6.07
CA LYS A 189 3.24 -19.16 6.12
C LYS A 189 2.77 -18.74 4.72
N SER A 190 3.62 -18.14 3.91
CA SER A 190 3.27 -17.72 2.55
C SER A 190 2.90 -18.90 1.64
N ALA A 191 3.54 -20.06 1.83
CA ALA A 191 3.18 -21.29 1.12
C ALA A 191 1.85 -21.87 1.60
N LEU A 192 1.60 -21.83 2.92
CA LEU A 192 0.33 -22.28 3.51
C LEU A 192 -0.85 -21.39 3.10
N ASP A 193 -0.65 -20.07 3.08
CA ASP A 193 -1.67 -19.12 2.62
C ASP A 193 -2.01 -19.37 1.15
N PHE A 194 -1.01 -19.61 0.30
CA PHE A 194 -1.22 -20.00 -1.09
C PHE A 194 -1.98 -21.32 -1.23
N TYR A 195 -1.60 -22.33 -0.44
CA TYR A 195 -2.26 -23.63 -0.42
C TYR A 195 -3.72 -23.50 -0.02
N ARG A 196 -4.02 -22.90 1.14
CA ARG A 196 -5.37 -22.70 1.67
C ARG A 196 -6.25 -21.87 0.75
N LYS A 197 -5.72 -20.79 0.17
CA LYS A 197 -6.48 -19.97 -0.80
C LYS A 197 -6.85 -20.77 -2.05
N THR A 198 -5.92 -21.56 -2.57
CA THR A 198 -6.16 -22.40 -3.74
C THR A 198 -7.11 -23.54 -3.42
N GLU A 199 -6.95 -24.16 -2.25
CA GLU A 199 -7.82 -25.23 -1.76
C GLU A 199 -9.26 -24.74 -1.58
N ALA A 200 -9.45 -23.59 -0.94
CA ALA A 200 -10.76 -22.98 -0.75
C ALA A 200 -11.44 -22.64 -2.10
N ALA A 201 -10.68 -22.06 -3.04
CA ALA A 201 -11.20 -21.74 -4.37
C ALA A 201 -11.59 -22.99 -5.18
N ILE A 202 -10.85 -24.09 -5.05
CA ILE A 202 -11.20 -25.36 -5.68
C ILE A 202 -12.42 -26.00 -5.00
N SER A 203 -12.48 -25.92 -3.66
CA SER A 203 -13.55 -26.52 -2.87
C SER A 203 -14.90 -25.81 -3.02
N SER A 204 -14.91 -24.55 -3.46
CA SER A 204 -16.14 -23.79 -3.75
C SER A 204 -16.72 -24.05 -5.15
N LEU A 205 -15.98 -24.71 -6.05
CA LEU A 205 -16.44 -25.00 -7.41
C LEU A 205 -17.76 -25.80 -7.47
N PRO A 206 -18.01 -26.83 -6.62
CA PRO A 206 -19.28 -27.56 -6.64
C PRO A 206 -20.49 -26.68 -6.29
N GLU A 207 -20.32 -25.71 -5.38
CA GLU A 207 -21.38 -24.75 -5.04
C GLU A 207 -21.65 -23.84 -6.23
N LEU A 208 -20.60 -23.29 -6.85
CA LEU A 208 -20.72 -22.49 -8.08
C LEU A 208 -21.43 -23.25 -9.20
N GLU A 209 -21.17 -24.55 -9.35
CA GLU A 209 -21.87 -25.41 -10.30
C GLU A 209 -23.37 -25.50 -10.02
N GLN A 210 -23.75 -25.67 -8.74
CA GLN A 210 -25.16 -25.69 -8.33
C GLN A 210 -25.83 -24.34 -8.60
N GLU A 211 -25.16 -23.24 -8.26
CA GLU A 211 -25.65 -21.88 -8.52
C GLU A 211 -25.87 -21.63 -10.02
N ILE A 212 -24.93 -22.05 -10.87
CA ILE A 212 -25.08 -21.97 -12.32
C ILE A 212 -26.20 -22.90 -12.82
N GLY A 213 -26.40 -24.05 -12.19
CA GLY A 213 -27.54 -24.93 -12.45
C GLY A 213 -28.89 -24.21 -12.35
N THR A 214 -29.01 -23.22 -11.46
CA THR A 214 -30.26 -22.43 -11.30
C THR A 214 -30.58 -21.53 -12.49
N ILE A 215 -29.57 -21.12 -13.27
CA ILE A 215 -29.77 -20.25 -14.43
C ILE A 215 -30.03 -21.03 -15.72
N LEU A 216 -29.71 -22.33 -15.78
CA LEU A 216 -29.92 -23.17 -16.98
C LEU A 216 -31.39 -23.14 -17.49
N PRO A 217 -32.42 -23.21 -16.63
CA PRO A 217 -33.82 -23.09 -17.06
C PRO A 217 -34.21 -21.68 -17.55
N LEU A 218 -33.40 -20.66 -17.29
CA LEU A 218 -33.63 -19.27 -17.70
C LEU A 218 -33.02 -18.94 -19.07
N LEU A 219 -32.10 -19.78 -19.56
CA LEU A 219 -31.43 -19.61 -20.85
C LEU A 219 -32.39 -19.84 -22.02
N SER A 220 -32.14 -19.18 -23.15
CA SER A 220 -32.77 -19.49 -24.43
C SER A 220 -32.42 -20.90 -24.91
N GLN A 221 -33.22 -21.45 -25.85
CA GLN A 221 -32.95 -22.77 -26.40
C GLN A 221 -31.56 -22.88 -27.06
N ALA A 222 -31.12 -21.82 -27.73
CA ALA A 222 -29.80 -21.78 -28.36
C ALA A 222 -28.68 -21.88 -27.31
N SER A 223 -28.78 -21.13 -26.22
CA SER A 223 -27.81 -21.16 -25.12
C SER A 223 -27.83 -22.47 -24.33
N ARG A 224 -29.01 -23.09 -24.12
CA ARG A 224 -29.07 -24.43 -23.49
C ARG A 224 -28.38 -25.50 -24.32
N ASN A 225 -28.54 -25.44 -25.65
CA ASN A 225 -27.86 -26.37 -26.54
C ASN A 225 -26.33 -26.21 -26.46
N LEU A 226 -25.83 -24.99 -26.26
CA LEU A 226 -24.40 -24.74 -26.05
C LEU A 226 -23.93 -25.19 -24.66
N ALA A 227 -24.74 -24.96 -23.63
CA ALA A 227 -24.43 -25.34 -22.25
C ALA A 227 -24.32 -26.85 -22.05
N GLY A 228 -25.02 -27.65 -22.87
CA GLY A 228 -24.97 -29.11 -22.83
C GLY A 228 -25.50 -29.66 -21.51
N SER A 229 -24.65 -30.39 -20.77
CA SER A 229 -24.98 -30.89 -19.43
C SER A 229 -24.96 -29.81 -18.35
N GLY A 230 -24.36 -28.65 -18.65
CA GLY A 230 -24.32 -27.50 -17.76
C GLY A 230 -23.27 -27.58 -16.66
N THR A 231 -22.34 -28.53 -16.71
CA THR A 231 -21.20 -28.57 -15.77
C THR A 231 -20.23 -27.42 -16.01
N LEU A 232 -19.42 -27.11 -15.00
CA LEU A 232 -18.42 -26.04 -15.12
C LEU A 232 -17.43 -26.29 -16.26
N GLU A 233 -16.97 -27.53 -16.45
CA GLU A 233 -16.02 -27.88 -17.51
C GLU A 233 -16.63 -27.66 -18.91
N GLU A 234 -17.90 -28.05 -19.09
CA GLU A 234 -18.60 -27.85 -20.36
C GLU A 234 -18.80 -26.37 -20.69
N LEU A 235 -19.16 -25.56 -19.68
CA LEU A 235 -19.34 -24.12 -19.83
C LEU A 235 -18.00 -23.41 -20.03
N ALA A 236 -16.95 -23.91 -19.40
CA ALA A 236 -15.60 -23.40 -19.51
C ALA A 236 -14.88 -23.93 -20.75
N ARG A 237 -15.39 -24.85 -21.57
CA ARG A 237 -14.65 -25.31 -22.76
C ARG A 237 -14.45 -24.19 -23.79
N LYS A 238 -13.37 -24.28 -24.60
CA LYS A 238 -13.11 -23.36 -25.74
C LYS A 238 -13.71 -23.95 -27.04
N GLU A 239 -14.59 -23.20 -27.70
CA GLU A 239 -15.10 -23.49 -29.05
C GLU A 239 -14.85 -22.27 -29.96
N GLY A 240 -14.14 -22.47 -31.07
CA GLY A 240 -13.86 -21.39 -32.04
C GLY A 240 -13.07 -20.20 -31.47
N GLY A 241 -12.28 -20.41 -30.42
CA GLY A 241 -11.49 -19.35 -29.76
C GLY A 241 -12.25 -18.55 -28.69
N LYS A 242 -13.53 -18.86 -28.43
CA LYS A 242 -14.31 -18.31 -27.31
C LYS A 242 -14.68 -19.42 -26.33
N ARG A 243 -14.89 -19.05 -25.07
CA ARG A 243 -15.42 -19.98 -24.05
C ARG A 243 -16.94 -20.10 -24.21
N VAL A 244 -17.53 -21.26 -23.94
CA VAL A 244 -18.97 -21.49 -24.11
C VAL A 244 -19.81 -20.50 -23.30
N TYR A 245 -19.46 -20.22 -22.03
CA TYR A 245 -20.17 -19.21 -21.24
C TYR A 245 -20.14 -17.81 -21.87
N GLN A 246 -19.08 -17.44 -22.61
CA GLN A 246 -19.00 -16.15 -23.31
C GLN A 246 -19.99 -16.09 -24.48
N SER A 247 -20.11 -17.19 -25.22
CA SER A 247 -21.09 -17.33 -26.30
C SER A 247 -22.52 -17.27 -25.76
N ILE A 248 -22.78 -17.89 -24.60
CA ILE A 248 -24.07 -17.80 -23.90
C ILE A 248 -24.38 -16.34 -23.54
N LEU A 249 -23.44 -15.61 -22.93
CA LEU A 249 -23.62 -14.19 -22.60
C LEU A 249 -23.92 -13.31 -23.81
N GLU A 250 -23.34 -13.63 -24.98
CA GLU A 250 -23.63 -12.90 -26.22
C GLU A 250 -25.06 -13.14 -26.73
N LEU A 251 -25.58 -14.36 -26.59
CA LEU A 251 -26.92 -14.73 -27.02
C LEU A 251 -28.01 -14.22 -26.05
N GLU A 252 -27.72 -14.15 -24.76
CA GLU A 252 -28.69 -13.78 -23.73
C GLU A 252 -28.81 -12.27 -23.49
N LYS A 253 -28.13 -11.40 -24.26
CA LYS A 253 -28.14 -9.94 -24.04
C LYS A 253 -29.53 -9.29 -23.96
N ASN A 254 -30.53 -9.89 -24.60
CA ASN A 254 -31.91 -9.41 -24.62
C ASN A 254 -32.84 -10.20 -23.68
N ASN A 255 -32.31 -11.12 -22.87
CA ASN A 255 -33.07 -11.89 -21.89
C ASN A 255 -33.42 -11.01 -20.68
N GLU A 256 -34.65 -11.11 -20.18
CA GLU A 256 -35.10 -10.37 -18.99
C GLU A 256 -34.26 -10.73 -17.74
N ASN A 257 -33.73 -11.96 -17.67
CA ASN A 257 -32.89 -12.45 -16.59
C ASN A 257 -31.38 -12.24 -16.84
N TYR A 258 -31.00 -11.47 -17.88
CA TYR A 258 -29.60 -11.26 -18.25
C TYR A 258 -28.70 -10.80 -17.07
N PRO A 259 -29.12 -9.91 -16.15
CA PRO A 259 -28.29 -9.53 -15.02
C PRO A 259 -27.85 -10.72 -14.15
N LEU A 260 -28.77 -11.62 -13.82
CA LEU A 260 -28.51 -12.82 -13.02
C LEU A 260 -27.63 -13.83 -13.79
N ILE A 261 -27.94 -14.05 -15.08
CA ILE A 261 -27.14 -14.94 -15.95
C ILE A 261 -25.70 -14.41 -16.05
N LYS A 262 -25.55 -13.10 -16.23
CA LYS A 262 -24.25 -12.44 -16.30
C LYS A 262 -23.46 -12.58 -15.00
N GLU A 263 -24.11 -12.34 -13.86
CA GLU A 263 -23.48 -12.47 -12.54
C GLU A 263 -22.90 -13.89 -12.35
N LYS A 264 -23.71 -14.94 -12.54
CA LYS A 264 -23.28 -16.32 -12.31
C LYS A 264 -22.19 -16.79 -13.29
N LEU A 265 -22.31 -16.44 -14.58
CA LEU A 265 -21.27 -16.80 -15.56
C LEU A 265 -19.98 -15.95 -15.40
N GLN A 266 -20.07 -14.77 -14.81
CA GLN A 266 -18.90 -13.96 -14.46
C GLN A 266 -18.12 -14.59 -13.29
N GLN A 267 -18.80 -15.19 -12.30
CA GLN A 267 -18.13 -15.95 -11.23
C GLN A 267 -17.34 -17.15 -11.79
N LEU A 268 -17.87 -17.85 -12.81
CA LEU A 268 -17.12 -18.88 -13.54
C LEU A 268 -15.91 -18.30 -14.28
N HIS A 269 -16.06 -17.13 -14.90
CA HIS A 269 -14.93 -16.44 -15.55
C HIS A 269 -13.80 -16.12 -14.56
N GLU A 270 -14.15 -15.73 -13.34
CA GLU A 270 -13.20 -15.39 -12.27
C GLU A 270 -12.47 -16.63 -11.73
N ASN A 271 -13.15 -17.79 -11.66
CA ASN A 271 -12.60 -19.03 -11.09
C ASN A 271 -11.98 -20.00 -12.12
N ARG A 272 -11.91 -19.63 -13.40
CA ARG A 272 -11.49 -20.51 -14.49
C ARG A 272 -10.06 -21.09 -14.35
N ALA A 273 -9.15 -20.39 -13.69
CA ALA A 273 -7.81 -20.91 -13.42
C ALA A 273 -7.84 -22.05 -12.39
N TYR A 274 -8.65 -21.93 -11.34
CA TYR A 274 -8.84 -22.95 -10.31
C TYR A 274 -9.58 -24.18 -10.85
N LEU A 275 -10.52 -23.98 -11.77
CA LEU A 275 -11.15 -25.07 -12.51
C LEU A 275 -10.11 -25.89 -13.29
N LEU A 276 -9.19 -25.22 -14.01
CA LEU A 276 -8.12 -25.91 -14.72
C LEU A 276 -7.21 -26.68 -13.76
N ILE A 277 -6.86 -26.11 -12.60
CA ILE A 277 -6.07 -26.83 -11.58
C ILE A 277 -6.81 -28.08 -11.11
N ARG A 278 -8.13 -27.98 -10.85
CA ARG A 278 -8.96 -29.10 -10.44
C ARG A 278 -9.04 -30.21 -11.48
N GLU A 279 -9.13 -29.86 -12.76
CA GLU A 279 -9.11 -30.79 -13.91
C GLU A 279 -7.76 -31.52 -14.02
N LEU A 280 -6.67 -30.82 -13.74
CA LEU A 280 -5.31 -31.35 -13.83
C LEU A 280 -4.89 -32.17 -12.61
N LEU A 281 -5.62 -32.09 -11.50
CA LEU A 281 -5.34 -32.84 -10.26
C LEU A 281 -5.92 -34.27 -10.34
N PRO A 282 -5.07 -35.31 -10.45
CA PRO A 282 -5.52 -36.70 -10.61
C PRO A 282 -5.87 -37.41 -9.28
N GLY A 283 -5.62 -36.76 -8.14
CA GLY A 283 -5.66 -37.37 -6.81
C GLY A 283 -6.23 -36.42 -5.74
N PRO A 284 -5.97 -36.69 -4.44
CA PRO A 284 -6.39 -35.81 -3.36
C PRO A 284 -5.76 -34.42 -3.49
N LEU A 285 -6.46 -33.43 -2.96
CA LEU A 285 -5.98 -32.06 -2.87
C LEU A 285 -5.07 -31.96 -1.64
N ASP A 286 -3.80 -32.27 -1.83
CA ASP A 286 -2.74 -32.07 -0.84
C ASP A 286 -1.66 -31.12 -1.39
N PHE A 287 -0.87 -30.53 -0.49
CA PHE A 287 0.13 -29.54 -0.87
C PHE A 287 1.18 -30.06 -1.90
N PRO A 288 1.79 -31.25 -1.72
CA PRO A 288 2.73 -31.79 -2.71
C PRO A 288 2.10 -31.98 -4.10
N SER A 289 0.89 -32.53 -4.16
CA SER A 289 0.18 -32.77 -5.42
C SER A 289 -0.21 -31.48 -6.11
N LEU A 290 -0.68 -30.48 -5.36
CA LEU A 290 -0.97 -29.15 -5.87
C LEU A 290 0.29 -28.52 -6.50
N MET A 291 1.40 -28.52 -5.76
CA MET A 291 2.65 -27.92 -6.21
C MET A 291 3.20 -28.60 -7.46
N ALA A 292 3.10 -29.93 -7.56
CA ALA A 292 3.50 -30.66 -8.76
C ALA A 292 2.67 -30.23 -9.98
N VAL A 293 1.34 -30.24 -9.87
CA VAL A 293 0.44 -29.85 -10.97
C VAL A 293 0.65 -28.41 -11.40
N VAL A 294 0.76 -27.47 -10.46
CA VAL A 294 0.97 -26.05 -10.76
C VAL A 294 2.31 -25.85 -11.44
N SER A 295 3.38 -26.49 -10.96
CA SER A 295 4.71 -26.33 -11.53
C SER A 295 4.81 -26.86 -12.97
N GLU A 296 4.17 -27.99 -13.26
CA GLU A 296 4.15 -28.57 -14.61
C GLU A 296 3.31 -27.75 -15.60
N ASN A 297 2.29 -27.01 -15.12
CA ASN A 297 1.28 -26.36 -15.96
C ASN A 297 1.18 -24.83 -15.76
N LEU A 298 2.17 -24.20 -15.12
CA LEU A 298 2.10 -22.81 -14.66
C LEU A 298 1.68 -21.83 -15.76
N ALA A 299 2.30 -21.91 -16.93
CA ALA A 299 2.00 -20.99 -18.04
C ALA A 299 0.54 -21.11 -18.51
N SER A 300 0.00 -22.34 -18.55
CA SER A 300 -1.39 -22.60 -18.91
C SER A 300 -2.35 -22.05 -17.85
N ILE A 301 -2.07 -22.29 -16.56
CA ILE A 301 -2.86 -21.79 -15.43
C ILE A 301 -2.86 -20.25 -15.40
N LEU A 302 -1.70 -19.61 -15.52
CA LEU A 302 -1.58 -18.14 -15.55
C LEU A 302 -2.31 -17.51 -16.75
N SER A 303 -2.42 -18.23 -17.87
CA SER A 303 -3.20 -17.76 -19.03
C SER A 303 -4.70 -17.68 -18.74
N GLU A 304 -5.17 -18.46 -17.77
CA GLU A 304 -6.56 -18.54 -17.34
C GLU A 304 -6.90 -17.57 -16.19
N PHE A 305 -6.01 -16.73 -15.67
CA PHE A 305 -6.45 -15.64 -14.79
C PHE A 305 -6.94 -14.43 -15.61
N PRO A 306 -8.04 -13.74 -15.22
CA PRO A 306 -8.61 -12.63 -15.99
C PRO A 306 -7.84 -11.31 -15.84
N GLY A 307 -7.36 -10.99 -14.64
CA GLY A 307 -6.59 -9.78 -14.36
C GLY A 307 -5.09 -10.04 -14.20
N VAL A 308 -4.32 -8.95 -14.11
CA VAL A 308 -2.86 -8.99 -13.96
C VAL A 308 -2.46 -9.13 -12.48
N GLU A 309 -3.27 -8.62 -11.57
CA GLU A 309 -2.99 -8.62 -10.14
C GLU A 309 -3.12 -10.03 -9.56
N GLU A 310 -4.20 -10.73 -9.91
CA GLU A 310 -4.46 -12.12 -9.52
C GLU A 310 -3.37 -13.05 -10.06
N LYS A 311 -2.88 -12.80 -11.29
CA LYS A 311 -1.74 -13.55 -11.87
C LYS A 311 -0.50 -13.41 -11.03
N LYS A 312 -0.14 -12.18 -10.68
CA LYS A 312 1.06 -11.89 -9.89
C LYS A 312 0.94 -12.47 -8.48
N ALA A 313 -0.23 -12.35 -7.86
CA ALA A 313 -0.48 -12.93 -6.55
C ALA A 313 -0.35 -14.46 -6.58
N PHE A 314 -0.93 -15.12 -7.60
CA PHE A 314 -0.81 -16.57 -7.77
C PHE A 314 0.64 -17.02 -8.05
N GLU A 315 1.36 -16.30 -8.93
CA GLU A 315 2.76 -16.57 -9.24
C GLU A 315 3.67 -16.40 -8.02
N SER A 316 3.44 -15.36 -7.22
CA SER A 316 4.18 -15.12 -5.97
C SER A 316 3.90 -16.20 -4.92
N GLY A 317 2.64 -16.62 -4.77
CA GLY A 317 2.28 -17.73 -3.87
C GLY A 317 2.88 -19.06 -4.31
N HIS A 318 2.89 -19.36 -5.62
CA HIS A 318 3.57 -20.54 -6.17
C HIS A 318 5.08 -20.50 -5.93
N ALA A 319 5.73 -19.35 -6.13
CA ALA A 319 7.14 -19.19 -5.82
C ALA A 319 7.46 -19.43 -4.32
N ALA A 320 6.59 -18.96 -3.41
CA ALA A 320 6.71 -19.27 -1.99
C ALA A 320 6.55 -20.77 -1.69
N GLY A 321 5.62 -21.45 -2.37
CA GLY A 321 5.47 -22.90 -2.29
C GLY A 321 6.72 -23.66 -2.74
N LEU A 322 7.33 -23.25 -3.86
CA LEU A 322 8.60 -23.82 -4.34
C LEU A 322 9.74 -23.58 -3.35
N TYR A 323 9.83 -22.35 -2.82
CA TYR A 323 10.83 -22.01 -1.82
C TYR A 323 10.75 -22.93 -0.60
N PHE A 324 9.53 -23.21 -0.10
CA PHE A 324 9.31 -24.15 1.00
C PHE A 324 9.74 -25.58 0.62
N GLN A 325 9.38 -26.08 -0.57
CA GLN A 325 9.79 -27.42 -1.02
C GLN A 325 11.31 -27.58 -1.10
N GLU A 326 12.02 -26.53 -1.54
CA GLU A 326 13.47 -26.54 -1.71
C GLU A 326 14.23 -26.35 -0.38
N ASN A 327 13.69 -25.55 0.55
CA ASN A 327 14.45 -25.06 1.71
C ASN A 327 13.89 -25.47 3.07
N GLY A 328 12.62 -25.89 3.17
CA GLY A 328 11.97 -26.20 4.44
C GLY A 328 12.73 -27.24 5.26
N ALA A 329 13.27 -28.29 4.60
CA ALA A 329 14.08 -29.30 5.26
C ALA A 329 15.34 -28.73 5.92
N ARG A 330 15.98 -27.72 5.32
CA ARG A 330 17.20 -27.08 5.86
C ARG A 330 16.90 -26.29 7.12
N PHE A 331 15.76 -25.60 7.19
CA PHE A 331 15.35 -24.91 8.41
C PHE A 331 15.06 -25.89 9.55
N ARG A 332 14.47 -27.05 9.22
CA ARG A 332 14.18 -28.10 10.21
C ARG A 332 15.39 -28.81 10.77
N GLU A 333 16.56 -28.75 10.12
CA GLU A 333 17.81 -29.28 10.69
C GLU A 333 18.11 -28.68 12.07
N LEU A 334 17.72 -27.42 12.28
CA LEU A 334 17.89 -26.68 13.53
C LEU A 334 16.64 -26.69 14.43
N LEU A 335 15.51 -27.19 13.94
CA LEU A 335 14.27 -27.38 14.70
C LEU A 335 13.59 -28.72 14.33
N PRO A 336 14.16 -29.87 14.70
CA PRO A 336 13.70 -31.18 14.19
C PRO A 336 12.26 -31.55 14.57
N GLN A 337 11.72 -30.94 15.62
CA GLN A 337 10.34 -31.15 16.09
C GLN A 337 9.27 -30.51 15.19
N ALA A 338 9.65 -29.74 14.16
CA ALA A 338 8.72 -28.99 13.32
C ALA A 338 7.93 -29.84 12.30
N GLY A 339 8.01 -31.17 12.34
CA GLY A 339 7.25 -32.03 11.40
C GLY A 339 7.72 -31.91 9.95
N THR A 340 7.19 -32.72 9.04
CA THR A 340 7.52 -32.62 7.59
C THR A 340 6.40 -32.01 6.77
N GLU A 341 5.18 -32.06 7.28
CA GLU A 341 4.01 -31.47 6.66
C GLU A 341 4.05 -29.94 6.78
N LEU A 342 3.43 -29.25 5.82
CA LEU A 342 3.47 -27.79 5.73
C LEU A 342 2.85 -27.13 6.96
N GLU A 343 1.69 -27.60 7.39
CA GLU A 343 0.96 -27.09 8.55
C GLU A 343 1.75 -27.26 9.86
N GLU A 344 2.33 -28.45 10.08
CA GLU A 344 3.16 -28.74 11.26
C GLU A 344 4.40 -27.84 11.29
N HIS A 345 5.03 -27.62 10.13
CA HIS A 345 6.18 -26.73 10.00
C HIS A 345 5.79 -25.30 10.34
N VAL A 346 4.70 -24.80 9.77
CA VAL A 346 4.21 -23.44 10.04
C VAL A 346 3.89 -23.26 11.53
N GLU A 347 3.18 -24.20 12.14
CA GLU A 347 2.82 -24.13 13.57
C GLU A 347 4.07 -24.09 14.47
N ALA A 348 5.04 -24.96 14.21
CA ALA A 348 6.27 -25.03 15.01
C ALA A 348 7.13 -23.76 14.89
N PHE A 349 7.29 -23.23 13.67
CA PHE A 349 8.08 -22.01 13.45
C PHE A 349 7.35 -20.75 13.92
N ALA A 350 6.01 -20.69 13.80
CA ALA A 350 5.22 -19.62 14.42
C ALA A 350 5.37 -19.64 15.95
N GLY A 351 5.31 -20.83 16.58
CA GLY A 351 5.53 -21.01 18.01
C GLY A 351 6.95 -20.59 18.44
N LEU A 352 7.98 -20.93 17.66
CA LEU A 352 9.36 -20.49 17.89
C LEU A 352 9.47 -18.96 17.89
N LEU A 353 8.88 -18.28 16.90
CA LEU A 353 8.95 -16.82 16.76
C LEU A 353 8.11 -16.08 17.80
N ALA A 354 7.06 -16.71 18.35
CA ALA A 354 6.27 -16.16 19.45
C ALA A 354 6.98 -16.27 20.81
N GLY A 355 7.92 -17.20 20.95
CA GLY A 355 8.77 -17.39 22.13
C GLY A 355 10.06 -16.57 22.08
N ASP A 356 11.17 -17.16 22.55
CA ASP A 356 12.52 -16.60 22.40
C ASP A 356 13.30 -17.38 21.33
N PRO A 357 13.35 -16.89 20.07
CA PRO A 357 14.04 -17.57 18.98
C PRO A 357 15.57 -17.42 18.99
N SER A 358 16.17 -16.82 20.02
CA SER A 358 17.61 -16.50 20.03
C SER A 358 18.53 -17.66 19.70
N GLU A 359 18.37 -18.81 20.37
CA GLU A 359 19.25 -19.97 20.18
C GLU A 359 19.19 -20.48 18.73
N TYR A 360 17.97 -20.56 18.18
CA TYR A 360 17.76 -20.95 16.78
C TYR A 360 18.42 -19.94 15.83
N MET A 361 18.21 -18.63 16.05
CA MET A 361 18.75 -17.59 15.19
C MET A 361 20.28 -17.54 15.20
N GLU A 362 20.91 -17.77 16.36
CA GLU A 362 22.37 -17.88 16.49
C GLU A 362 22.90 -19.07 15.68
N ALA A 363 22.33 -20.26 15.88
CA ALA A 363 22.72 -21.47 15.13
C ALA A 363 22.51 -21.29 13.61
N PHE A 364 21.40 -20.65 13.21
CA PHE A 364 21.12 -20.35 11.81
C PHE A 364 22.18 -19.43 11.20
N LEU A 365 22.60 -18.40 11.93
CA LEU A 365 23.57 -17.43 11.42
C LEU A 365 24.96 -18.05 11.22
N GLU A 366 25.32 -19.04 12.04
CA GLU A 366 26.57 -19.80 11.90
C GLU A 366 26.56 -20.76 10.71
N GLY A 367 25.44 -21.45 10.47
CA GLY A 367 25.37 -22.52 9.47
C GLY A 367 24.83 -22.12 8.09
N HIS A 368 23.90 -21.15 8.02
CA HIS A 368 23.05 -20.94 6.84
C HIS A 368 23.00 -19.49 6.34
N SER A 369 23.66 -18.53 7.02
CA SER A 369 23.51 -17.10 6.73
C SER A 369 23.93 -16.66 5.32
N ALA A 370 24.84 -17.39 4.67
CA ALA A 370 25.28 -17.09 3.31
C ALA A 370 24.21 -17.44 2.26
N ASP A 371 23.43 -18.49 2.51
CA ASP A 371 22.42 -18.99 1.57
C ASP A 371 21.11 -18.20 1.65
N PHE A 372 20.87 -17.55 2.80
CA PHE A 372 19.64 -16.83 3.09
C PHE A 372 19.93 -15.41 3.64
N PRO A 373 20.47 -14.51 2.81
CA PRO A 373 20.98 -13.21 3.26
C PRO A 373 19.90 -12.31 3.88
N GLU A 374 18.67 -12.33 3.34
CA GLU A 374 17.56 -11.52 3.87
C GLU A 374 17.07 -12.04 5.22
N LEU A 375 16.90 -13.35 5.38
CA LEU A 375 16.57 -13.94 6.68
C LEU A 375 17.70 -13.71 7.71
N ALA A 376 18.96 -13.80 7.27
CA ALA A 376 20.10 -13.47 8.12
C ALA A 376 20.10 -11.98 8.56
N LYS A 377 19.63 -11.06 7.71
CA LYS A 377 19.44 -9.64 8.07
C LYS A 377 18.39 -9.50 9.16
N VAL A 378 17.25 -10.19 9.05
CA VAL A 378 16.19 -10.24 10.06
C VAL A 378 16.73 -10.76 11.40
N PHE A 379 17.40 -11.91 11.40
CA PHE A 379 17.91 -12.55 12.62
C PHE A 379 18.99 -11.73 13.31
N ARG A 380 19.91 -11.12 12.55
CA ARG A 380 20.90 -10.18 13.11
C ARG A 380 20.22 -8.97 13.76
N LYS A 381 19.15 -8.44 13.15
CA LYS A 381 18.41 -7.30 13.71
C LYS A 381 17.67 -7.70 14.99
N TYR A 382 17.06 -8.87 15.04
CA TYR A 382 16.45 -9.41 16.26
C TYR A 382 17.48 -9.52 17.38
N LEU A 383 18.59 -10.23 17.16
CA LEU A 383 19.61 -10.45 18.19
C LEU A 383 20.23 -9.14 18.68
N LYS A 384 20.42 -8.16 17.79
CA LYS A 384 20.92 -6.82 18.15
C LYS A 384 19.97 -6.04 19.07
N HIS A 385 18.66 -6.22 18.91
CA HIS A 385 17.62 -5.43 19.60
C HIS A 385 16.77 -6.28 20.57
N LYS A 386 17.22 -7.48 20.95
CA LYS A 386 16.44 -8.45 21.74
C LYS A 386 15.77 -7.84 22.96
N ASP A 387 16.52 -7.11 23.77
CA ASP A 387 16.02 -6.53 25.03
C ASP A 387 14.97 -5.43 24.76
N GLU A 388 15.14 -4.65 23.69
CA GLU A 388 14.16 -3.63 23.29
C GLU A 388 12.87 -4.26 22.77
N LEU A 389 12.99 -5.31 21.95
CA LEU A 389 11.87 -6.05 21.37
C LEU A 389 11.00 -6.73 22.44
N ALA A 390 11.62 -7.23 23.51
CA ALA A 390 10.91 -7.84 24.64
C ALA A 390 9.97 -6.88 25.39
N ASN A 391 10.20 -5.56 25.28
CA ASN A 391 9.38 -4.53 25.90
C ASN A 391 8.27 -4.00 24.97
N LEU A 392 8.21 -4.43 23.71
CA LEU A 392 7.16 -4.03 22.77
C LEU A 392 5.88 -4.87 22.97
N PRO A 393 4.70 -4.37 22.54
CA PRO A 393 3.44 -5.13 22.65
C PRO A 393 3.58 -6.55 22.10
N LYS A 394 3.23 -7.55 22.92
CA LYS A 394 3.45 -8.97 22.59
C LYS A 394 2.74 -9.39 21.31
N ASN A 395 1.55 -8.86 21.10
CA ASN A 395 0.65 -9.22 20.00
C ASN A 395 1.00 -8.56 18.65
N LEU A 396 2.07 -7.77 18.59
CA LEU A 396 2.64 -7.31 17.32
C LEU A 396 3.49 -8.41 16.67
N SER A 397 3.36 -8.54 15.35
CA SER A 397 4.17 -9.39 14.49
C SER A 397 5.66 -9.04 14.67
N LEU A 398 6.51 -10.05 14.51
CA LEU A 398 7.94 -9.85 14.62
C LEU A 398 8.46 -8.87 13.55
N ALA A 399 7.91 -8.91 12.33
CA ALA A 399 8.24 -7.96 11.27
C ALA A 399 7.93 -6.51 11.69
N ALA A 400 6.73 -6.25 12.23
CA ALA A 400 6.34 -4.94 12.72
C ALA A 400 7.23 -4.48 13.89
N LYS A 401 7.50 -5.36 14.86
CA LYS A 401 8.41 -5.06 15.98
C LYS A 401 9.80 -4.64 15.47
N LEU A 402 10.39 -5.41 14.55
CA LEU A 402 11.71 -5.12 13.99
C LEU A 402 11.73 -3.84 13.15
N ALA A 403 10.66 -3.52 12.43
CA ALA A 403 10.56 -2.29 11.65
C ALA A 403 10.40 -1.04 12.54
N LEU A 404 9.81 -1.18 13.73
CA LEU A 404 9.52 -0.06 14.63
C LEU A 404 10.58 0.13 15.73
N VAL A 405 11.36 -0.90 16.08
CA VAL A 405 12.24 -0.91 17.27
C VAL A 405 13.27 0.22 17.30
N GLU A 406 13.95 0.52 16.18
CA GLU A 406 15.00 1.56 16.14
C GLU A 406 14.47 2.96 16.46
N ARG A 407 13.16 3.16 16.27
CA ARG A 407 12.45 4.39 16.61
C ARG A 407 11.33 4.12 17.60
N GLY A 408 11.45 3.07 18.43
CA GLY A 408 10.38 2.60 19.32
C GLY A 408 9.82 3.71 20.19
N LYS A 409 10.68 4.58 20.72
CA LYS A 409 10.27 5.79 21.45
C LYS A 409 9.27 6.67 20.69
N ASN A 410 9.46 6.86 19.39
CA ASN A 410 8.60 7.70 18.53
C ASN A 410 7.28 7.03 18.11
N TRP A 411 7.10 5.76 18.45
CA TRP A 411 5.91 4.96 18.11
C TRP A 411 5.15 4.50 19.37
N PHE A 412 5.86 4.19 20.46
CA PHE A 412 5.25 3.58 21.64
C PHE A 412 5.29 4.46 22.89
N GLU A 413 6.26 5.38 23.02
CA GLU A 413 6.35 6.27 24.18
C GLU A 413 5.82 7.68 23.90
N ASP A 414 6.24 8.26 22.77
CA ASP A 414 5.85 9.59 22.31
C ASP A 414 5.50 9.53 20.81
N PRO A 415 4.27 9.08 20.47
CA PRO A 415 3.87 8.83 19.09
C PRO A 415 3.91 10.12 18.25
N LEU A 416 4.87 10.21 17.33
CA LEU A 416 5.07 11.42 16.52
C LEU A 416 3.86 11.74 15.64
N TRP A 417 3.11 10.73 15.20
CA TRP A 417 1.92 10.91 14.37
C TRP A 417 0.78 11.60 15.14
N GLU A 418 0.73 11.50 16.47
CA GLU A 418 -0.23 12.23 17.27
C GLU A 418 0.10 13.72 17.36
N LYS A 419 1.38 14.08 17.29
CA LYS A 419 1.83 15.47 17.47
C LYS A 419 2.02 16.24 16.17
N HIS A 420 2.34 15.54 15.08
CA HIS A 420 2.64 16.12 13.78
C HIS A 420 1.52 15.84 12.77
N SER A 421 0.81 16.90 12.36
CA SER A 421 -0.33 16.83 11.42
C SER A 421 0.05 16.16 10.09
N LEU A 422 1.26 16.39 9.58
CA LEU A 422 1.68 15.75 8.32
C LEU A 422 1.84 14.23 8.45
N LEU A 423 2.38 13.75 9.58
CA LEU A 423 2.49 12.32 9.86
C LEU A 423 1.13 11.71 10.16
N ARG A 424 0.27 12.44 10.90
CA ARG A 424 -1.12 12.09 11.13
C ARG A 424 -1.89 11.86 9.84
N TYR A 425 -1.78 12.78 8.88
CA TYR A 425 -2.45 12.69 7.58
C TYR A 425 -2.02 11.45 6.80
N HIS A 426 -0.73 11.12 6.83
CA HIS A 426 -0.27 9.87 6.23
C HIS A 426 -0.78 8.64 6.95
N PHE A 427 -0.74 8.66 8.28
CA PHE A 427 -1.21 7.56 9.09
C PHE A 427 -2.69 7.27 8.81
N PHE A 428 -3.54 8.30 8.74
CA PHE A 428 -4.95 8.15 8.36
C PHE A 428 -5.13 7.61 6.94
N GLU A 429 -4.33 8.06 5.98
CA GLU A 429 -4.39 7.50 4.63
C GLU A 429 -3.95 6.04 4.60
N ALA A 430 -2.93 5.66 5.38
CA ALA A 430 -2.54 4.27 5.50
C ALA A 430 -3.64 3.42 6.15
N LEU A 431 -4.35 3.91 7.18
CA LEU A 431 -5.46 3.18 7.80
C LEU A 431 -6.67 3.01 6.86
N THR A 432 -6.89 3.94 5.94
CA THR A 432 -8.10 3.97 5.09
C THR A 432 -7.90 3.40 3.69
N SER A 433 -6.67 3.34 3.20
CA SER A 433 -6.36 2.94 1.82
C SER A 433 -5.54 1.65 1.79
N PRO A 434 -6.15 0.52 1.37
CA PRO A 434 -5.46 -0.78 1.24
C PRO A 434 -4.34 -0.76 0.19
N ASP A 435 -4.49 0.09 -0.82
CA ASP A 435 -3.48 0.29 -1.87
C ASP A 435 -2.22 1.02 -1.34
N ASN A 436 -2.27 1.56 -0.12
CA ASN A 436 -1.12 2.19 0.52
C ASN A 436 -0.15 1.11 1.00
N ARG A 437 1.13 1.19 0.57
CA ARG A 437 2.16 0.23 0.98
C ARG A 437 2.37 0.11 2.48
N GLY A 438 2.01 1.13 3.27
CA GLY A 438 2.08 1.09 4.73
C GLY A 438 0.82 0.57 5.41
N HIS A 439 -0.23 0.20 4.66
CA HIS A 439 -1.53 -0.16 5.22
C HIS A 439 -1.43 -1.25 6.27
N GLU A 440 -0.77 -2.37 5.97
CA GLU A 440 -0.66 -3.51 6.87
C GLU A 440 0.09 -3.15 8.16
N LEU A 441 1.32 -2.61 8.04
CA LEU A 441 2.15 -2.20 9.18
C LEU A 441 1.41 -1.23 10.11
N TYR A 442 0.83 -0.17 9.55
CA TYR A 442 0.19 0.87 10.34
C TYR A 442 -1.16 0.43 10.90
N SER A 443 -1.90 -0.41 10.18
CA SER A 443 -3.15 -0.99 10.66
C SER A 443 -2.90 -1.97 11.81
N GLU A 444 -1.86 -2.80 11.71
CA GLU A 444 -1.46 -3.71 12.78
C GLU A 444 -0.99 -2.92 14.01
N TYR A 445 -0.09 -1.96 13.81
CA TYR A 445 0.37 -1.07 14.88
C TYR A 445 -0.80 -0.34 15.56
N PHE A 446 -1.71 0.25 14.79
CA PHE A 446 -2.85 0.97 15.35
C PHE A 446 -3.74 0.04 16.17
N PHE A 447 -4.09 -1.12 15.62
CA PHE A 447 -4.94 -2.07 16.32
C PHE A 447 -4.31 -2.56 17.62
N ARG A 448 -3.06 -3.03 17.57
CA ARG A 448 -2.40 -3.66 18.72
C ARG A 448 -1.96 -2.65 19.78
N ASN A 449 -1.71 -1.40 19.41
CA ASN A 449 -1.26 -0.38 20.34
C ASN A 449 -2.39 0.46 20.93
N TYR A 450 -3.52 0.61 20.22
CA TYR A 450 -4.61 1.50 20.67
C TYR A 450 -5.93 0.79 20.93
N LEU A 451 -6.21 -0.35 20.29
CA LEU A 451 -7.52 -1.01 20.40
C LEU A 451 -7.45 -2.31 21.21
N ALA A 452 -6.39 -3.10 20.98
CA ALA A 452 -6.17 -4.37 21.64
C ALA A 452 -4.98 -4.30 22.60
N THR A 453 -5.04 -3.36 23.54
CA THR A 453 -4.00 -3.11 24.55
C THR A 453 -3.97 -4.17 25.64
N GLU A 454 -5.06 -4.92 25.83
CA GLU A 454 -5.11 -6.03 26.77
C GLU A 454 -4.55 -7.33 26.15
N ASP A 455 -3.89 -8.15 26.98
CA ASP A 455 -3.47 -9.50 26.61
C ASP A 455 -4.72 -10.41 26.59
N TYR A 456 -5.41 -10.49 25.45
CA TYR A 456 -6.55 -11.37 25.27
C TYR A 456 -6.12 -12.84 25.14
N TYR A 457 -6.66 -13.73 25.97
CA TYR A 457 -6.43 -15.19 25.89
C TYR A 457 -7.18 -15.86 24.72
N GLY A 458 -8.05 -15.11 24.04
CA GLY A 458 -8.78 -15.47 22.83
C GLY A 458 -9.46 -14.21 22.28
N PHE A 459 -9.78 -14.17 20.99
CA PHE A 459 -10.36 -12.98 20.36
C PHE A 459 -11.73 -13.31 19.76
N GLY A 460 -12.80 -12.96 20.49
CA GLY A 460 -14.19 -13.18 20.09
C GLY A 460 -14.99 -11.87 19.99
N ALA A 461 -16.32 -12.00 20.04
CA ALA A 461 -17.23 -10.87 19.85
C ALA A 461 -17.12 -9.82 20.98
N GLU A 462 -16.91 -10.24 22.22
CA GLU A 462 -16.78 -9.31 23.36
C GLU A 462 -15.45 -8.54 23.31
N GLU A 463 -14.34 -9.20 22.98
CA GLU A 463 -13.04 -8.54 22.80
C GLU A 463 -13.06 -7.58 21.61
N PHE A 464 -13.73 -7.98 20.51
CA PHE A 464 -13.93 -7.10 19.38
C PHE A 464 -14.81 -5.89 19.75
N ARG A 465 -15.85 -6.09 20.56
CA ARG A 465 -16.67 -4.99 21.07
C ARG A 465 -15.84 -4.03 21.92
N ALA A 466 -15.01 -4.53 22.83
CA ALA A 466 -14.10 -3.69 23.61
C ALA A 466 -13.17 -2.87 22.70
N CYS A 467 -12.61 -3.47 21.64
CA CYS A 467 -11.81 -2.74 20.65
C CYS A 467 -12.60 -1.64 19.93
N LEU A 468 -13.91 -1.84 19.68
CA LEU A 468 -14.77 -0.84 19.06
C LEU A 468 -15.16 0.30 20.03
N ASP A 469 -15.33 -0.02 21.31
CA ASP A 469 -15.56 0.96 22.37
C ASP A 469 -14.31 1.84 22.54
N GLU A 470 -13.11 1.25 22.61
CA GLU A 470 -11.82 1.99 22.60
C GLU A 470 -11.69 2.88 21.34
N LEU A 471 -12.05 2.35 20.17
CA LEU A 471 -12.05 3.15 18.93
C LEU A 471 -12.99 4.36 19.04
N GLN A 472 -14.14 4.20 19.70
CA GLN A 472 -15.06 5.30 19.93
C GLN A 472 -14.45 6.35 20.86
N GLU A 473 -13.78 5.94 21.95
CA GLU A 473 -13.08 6.85 22.85
C GLU A 473 -12.01 7.67 22.11
N LEU A 474 -11.20 7.05 21.25
CA LEU A 474 -10.19 7.75 20.43
C LEU A 474 -10.82 8.79 19.47
N VAL A 475 -12.04 8.53 19.00
CA VAL A 475 -12.80 9.47 18.17
C VAL A 475 -13.35 10.63 19.00
N GLU A 476 -13.88 10.34 20.19
CA GLU A 476 -14.40 11.34 21.13
C GLU A 476 -13.29 12.27 21.64
N ASP A 477 -12.10 11.73 21.89
CA ASP A 477 -10.88 12.46 22.25
C ASP A 477 -10.29 13.27 21.09
N GLY A 478 -10.81 13.07 19.87
CA GLY A 478 -10.37 13.77 18.67
C GLY A 478 -9.01 13.31 18.15
N LEU A 479 -8.52 12.16 18.58
CA LEU A 479 -7.30 11.54 18.05
C LEU A 479 -7.53 11.00 16.64
N LEU A 480 -8.71 10.45 16.39
CA LEU A 480 -9.12 9.87 15.11
C LEU A 480 -10.42 10.50 14.58
N PRO A 481 -10.52 10.90 13.32
CA PRO A 481 -11.79 11.30 12.72
C PRO A 481 -12.75 10.12 12.58
N GLU A 482 -14.03 10.31 12.91
CA GLU A 482 -15.06 9.25 12.81
C GLU A 482 -15.14 8.61 11.40
N ALA A 483 -14.95 9.40 10.34
CA ALA A 483 -14.94 8.90 8.97
C ALA A 483 -13.76 7.94 8.71
N VAL A 484 -12.59 8.19 9.31
CA VAL A 484 -11.43 7.31 9.24
C VAL A 484 -11.71 6.02 10.01
N ALA A 485 -12.26 6.14 11.23
CA ALA A 485 -12.64 4.99 12.07
C ALA A 485 -13.60 4.02 11.34
N ARG A 486 -14.64 4.57 10.67
CA ARG A 486 -15.61 3.76 9.92
C ARG A 486 -14.98 3.00 8.75
N ILE A 487 -14.09 3.64 7.99
CA ILE A 487 -13.40 2.98 6.87
C ILE A 487 -12.40 1.95 7.39
N TYR A 488 -11.66 2.29 8.45
CA TYR A 488 -10.70 1.39 9.06
C TYR A 488 -11.36 0.09 9.55
N VAL A 489 -12.49 0.17 10.27
CA VAL A 489 -13.25 -1.03 10.70
C VAL A 489 -13.75 -1.84 9.50
N ARG A 490 -14.24 -1.16 8.45
CA ARG A 490 -14.63 -1.83 7.21
C ARG A 490 -13.48 -2.61 6.59
N ASN A 491 -12.30 -1.99 6.46
CA ASN A 491 -11.12 -2.62 5.88
C ASN A 491 -10.63 -3.79 6.76
N LEU A 492 -10.55 -3.60 8.08
CA LEU A 492 -10.18 -4.66 9.02
C LEU A 492 -11.03 -5.94 8.86
N LEU A 493 -12.34 -5.80 8.58
CA LEU A 493 -13.27 -6.92 8.49
C LEU A 493 -13.40 -7.49 7.07
N LEU A 494 -13.22 -6.69 6.02
CA LEU A 494 -13.43 -7.11 4.63
C LEU A 494 -12.15 -7.51 3.90
N GLU A 495 -10.98 -7.06 4.36
CA GLU A 495 -9.71 -7.40 3.76
C GLU A 495 -9.09 -8.63 4.41
N ASP A 496 -8.06 -9.14 3.76
CA ASP A 496 -7.22 -10.22 4.29
C ASP A 496 -6.29 -9.65 5.37
N SER A 497 -6.90 -9.17 6.46
CA SER A 497 -6.21 -8.53 7.57
C SER A 497 -5.68 -9.55 8.58
N PHE A 498 -4.75 -9.12 9.42
CA PHE A 498 -4.24 -9.92 10.55
C PHE A 498 -5.32 -10.32 11.59
N LEU A 499 -6.55 -9.80 11.48
CA LEU A 499 -7.69 -10.18 12.33
C LEU A 499 -8.66 -11.14 11.67
N ARG A 500 -8.54 -11.37 10.35
CA ARG A 500 -9.57 -12.06 9.59
C ARG A 500 -9.83 -13.47 10.11
N GLU A 501 -8.78 -14.23 10.44
CA GLU A 501 -8.94 -15.61 10.96
C GLU A 501 -9.70 -15.60 12.31
N SER A 502 -9.32 -14.73 13.25
CA SER A 502 -9.99 -14.61 14.55
C SER A 502 -11.44 -14.14 14.44
N VAL A 503 -11.73 -13.26 13.47
CA VAL A 503 -13.08 -12.77 13.19
C VAL A 503 -13.92 -13.82 12.48
N ALA A 504 -13.35 -14.60 11.55
CA ALA A 504 -14.06 -15.61 10.77
C ALA A 504 -14.64 -16.72 11.65
N GLU A 505 -13.88 -17.18 12.65
CA GLU A 505 -14.33 -18.19 13.61
C GLU A 505 -15.53 -17.71 14.47
N ASN A 506 -15.68 -16.40 14.65
CA ASN A 506 -16.70 -15.77 15.51
C ASN A 506 -17.68 -14.89 14.71
N LEU A 507 -17.77 -15.08 13.39
CA LEU A 507 -18.46 -14.15 12.49
C LEU A 507 -19.94 -13.98 12.84
N SER A 508 -20.63 -15.06 13.22
CA SER A 508 -22.05 -15.01 13.63
C SER A 508 -22.27 -14.07 14.82
N ASP A 509 -21.37 -14.12 15.79
CA ASP A 509 -21.49 -13.39 17.05
C ASP A 509 -21.10 -11.93 16.82
N ILE A 510 -20.08 -11.68 15.99
CA ILE A 510 -19.70 -10.33 15.54
C ILE A 510 -20.83 -9.66 14.74
N LEU A 511 -21.53 -10.40 13.88
CA LEU A 511 -22.69 -9.88 13.15
C LEU A 511 -23.86 -9.53 14.09
N ALA A 512 -23.96 -10.17 15.26
CA ALA A 512 -24.98 -9.88 16.26
C ALA A 512 -24.68 -8.61 17.09
N LEU A 513 -23.42 -8.16 17.18
CA LEU A 513 -23.03 -6.99 17.98
C LEU A 513 -23.71 -5.70 17.52
N GLU A 514 -24.32 -4.96 18.45
CA GLU A 514 -24.85 -3.61 18.18
C GLU A 514 -23.79 -2.56 18.49
N HIS A 515 -23.16 -2.01 17.44
CA HIS A 515 -22.16 -0.95 17.59
C HIS A 515 -22.23 0.06 16.42
N ALA A 516 -21.91 1.34 16.68
CA ALA A 516 -22.01 2.43 15.70
C ALA A 516 -21.12 2.24 14.46
N TYR A 517 -20.01 1.50 14.60
CA TYR A 517 -19.07 1.16 13.52
C TYR A 517 -19.43 -0.13 12.75
N LEU A 518 -20.43 -0.89 13.21
CA LEU A 518 -20.96 -2.07 12.54
C LEU A 518 -22.30 -1.75 11.87
N SER A 519 -22.24 -1.01 10.76
CA SER A 519 -23.45 -0.62 10.02
C SER A 519 -24.19 -1.83 9.44
N ALA A 520 -25.49 -1.69 9.23
CA ALA A 520 -26.30 -2.74 8.59
C ALA A 520 -25.76 -3.11 7.19
N GLU A 521 -25.21 -2.14 6.46
CA GLU A 521 -24.56 -2.35 5.17
C GLU A 521 -23.30 -3.21 5.29
N LEU A 522 -22.43 -2.91 6.26
CA LEU A 522 -21.21 -3.68 6.51
C LEU A 522 -21.54 -5.11 6.95
N LYS A 523 -22.52 -5.27 7.84
CA LYS A 523 -23.02 -6.59 8.26
C LYS A 523 -23.56 -7.39 7.08
N ALA A 524 -24.31 -6.76 6.18
CA ALA A 524 -24.81 -7.41 4.98
C ALA A 524 -23.70 -7.77 3.99
N GLU A 525 -22.61 -7.00 3.92
CA GLU A 525 -21.43 -7.33 3.11
C GLU A 525 -20.65 -8.50 3.69
N LEU A 526 -20.48 -8.55 5.01
CA LEU A 526 -19.82 -9.63 5.73
C LEU A 526 -20.61 -10.95 5.66
N ALA A 527 -21.93 -10.90 5.79
CA ALA A 527 -22.81 -12.07 5.69
C ALA A 527 -22.85 -12.71 4.28
N LYS A 528 -22.30 -12.05 3.25
CA LYS A 528 -22.12 -12.65 1.92
C LYS A 528 -20.79 -13.39 1.77
N ARG A 529 -19.87 -13.22 2.72
CA ARG A 529 -18.49 -13.72 2.66
C ARG A 529 -18.20 -14.87 3.61
N GLY A 530 -19.05 -15.07 4.61
CA GLY A 530 -19.14 -16.32 5.39
C GLY A 530 -20.35 -17.10 4.95
#